data_AF-A0A6G4XAU2-F1
#
_entry.id   AF-A0A6G4XAU2-F1
#
_cell.length_a   1.000
_cell.length_b   1.000
_cell.length_c   1.000
_cell.angle_alpha   90.00
_cell.angle_beta   90.00
_cell.angle_gamma   90.00
#
_symmetry.space_group_name_H-M   'P 1'
#
loop_
_entity.id
_entity.type
_entity.pdbx_description
1 polymer ?
#
loop_
_entity_poly.entity_id
_entity_poly.type
_entity_poly.pdbx_seq_one_letter_code
_entity_poly.pdbx_strand_id
1 'polypeptide(L)'
;PSPSPSARPESSGAGGPAASPSPGGSPERTPDPGGGTDRAGHRVRAVTVAGGRAVFDLGPRTAALVSATPEAGWGMRIWVTPQWIRVTFARDGGESTVFCRWDDSAPRVETYTR
;
A
#
# COMPACT_ATOMS: atom_id res chain seq x y z
N PRO A 1 42.32 -22.51 -31.72
CA PRO A 1 42.93 -21.18 -31.98
C PRO A 1 41.82 -20.15 -32.22
N SER A 2 41.87 -19.01 -31.53
CA SER A 2 41.05 -17.83 -31.89
C SER A 2 41.66 -17.13 -33.12
N PRO A 3 40.89 -16.32 -33.85
CA PRO A 3 40.89 -14.89 -33.53
C PRO A 3 39.54 -14.15 -33.69
N SER A 4 39.43 -12.99 -33.03
CA SER A 4 38.54 -11.88 -33.42
C SER A 4 39.38 -10.79 -34.11
N PRO A 5 38.80 -9.86 -34.91
CA PRO A 5 38.54 -8.52 -34.35
C PRO A 5 37.29 -7.77 -34.91
N SER A 6 37.11 -6.53 -34.44
CA SER A 6 35.92 -5.66 -34.42
C SER A 6 35.58 -4.84 -35.70
N ALA A 7 34.30 -4.40 -35.82
CA ALA A 7 33.89 -3.03 -36.24
C ALA A 7 32.37 -2.75 -36.00
N ARG A 8 31.99 -1.48 -35.79
CA ARG A 8 30.63 -0.90 -35.61
C ARG A 8 30.58 0.43 -36.43
N PRO A 9 29.45 0.90 -37.03
CA PRO A 9 28.55 1.92 -36.42
C PRO A 9 27.02 1.75 -36.77
N GLU A 10 26.07 2.01 -35.85
CA GLU A 10 25.14 3.19 -35.76
C GLU A 10 23.81 3.10 -36.57
N SER A 11 22.63 2.98 -35.93
CA SER A 11 21.72 4.07 -35.45
C SER A 11 20.66 4.43 -36.52
N SER A 12 19.36 4.70 -36.28
CA SER A 12 18.45 4.86 -35.11
C SER A 12 16.99 4.57 -35.58
N GLY A 13 15.90 4.53 -34.79
CA GLY A 13 15.66 4.66 -33.34
C GLY A 13 14.16 4.93 -33.04
N ALA A 14 13.65 4.50 -31.89
CA ALA A 14 12.37 4.95 -31.30
C ALA A 14 12.39 4.63 -29.80
N GLY A 15 12.35 5.65 -28.93
CA GLY A 15 12.62 5.51 -27.51
C GLY A 15 11.42 5.01 -26.71
N GLY A 16 11.59 3.89 -25.99
CA GLY A 16 10.74 3.55 -24.85
C GLY A 16 11.37 4.09 -23.56
N PRO A 17 10.71 4.96 -22.79
CA PRO A 17 11.16 5.29 -21.44
C PRO A 17 10.90 4.10 -20.51
N ALA A 18 11.97 3.39 -20.15
CA ALA A 18 11.91 2.37 -19.10
C ALA A 18 11.67 3.04 -17.74
N ALA A 19 10.47 2.85 -17.18
CA ALA A 19 10.19 3.21 -15.79
C ALA A 19 10.55 2.04 -14.88
N SER A 20 11.79 2.06 -14.35
CA SER A 20 12.23 1.18 -13.27
C SER A 20 11.98 1.85 -11.92
N PRO A 21 11.09 1.34 -11.06
CA PRO A 21 11.00 1.81 -9.67
C PRO A 21 12.01 1.02 -8.81
N SER A 22 13.01 1.73 -8.31
CA SER A 22 14.02 1.20 -7.38
C SER A 22 13.39 0.73 -6.05
N PRO A 23 13.92 -0.33 -5.40
CA PRO A 23 13.49 -0.72 -4.07
C PRO A 23 14.17 0.15 -2.99
N GLY A 24 13.38 0.91 -2.23
CA GLY A 24 13.78 1.54 -0.97
C GLY A 24 13.71 3.07 -0.96
N GLY A 25 12.93 3.62 -0.02
CA GLY A 25 12.90 5.07 0.23
C GLY A 25 11.60 5.59 0.84
N SER A 26 11.44 5.45 2.16
CA SER A 26 10.43 6.13 3.01
C SER A 26 8.93 5.87 2.72
N PRO A 27 8.06 6.01 3.74
CA PRO A 27 6.62 6.11 3.52
C PRO A 27 6.30 7.49 2.92
N GLU A 28 6.26 7.57 1.60
CA GLU A 28 5.79 8.75 0.89
C GLU A 28 4.34 9.03 1.32
N ARG A 29 4.12 10.17 1.98
CA ARG A 29 2.76 10.62 2.31
C ARG A 29 2.09 11.07 1.01
N THR A 30 1.47 10.13 0.31
CA THR A 30 0.55 10.43 -0.77
C THR A 30 -0.49 11.44 -0.25
N PRO A 31 -0.73 12.56 -0.94
CA PRO A 31 -1.83 13.46 -0.60
C PRO A 31 -3.14 12.66 -0.64
N ASP A 32 -3.88 12.62 0.46
CA ASP A 32 -5.13 11.86 0.53
C ASP A 32 -6.19 12.54 -0.36
N PRO A 33 -6.69 11.88 -1.43
CA PRO A 33 -7.64 12.49 -2.35
C PRO A 33 -9.07 12.56 -1.80
N GLY A 34 -9.30 12.24 -0.51
CA GLY A 34 -10.58 12.31 0.20
C GLY A 34 -10.48 12.92 1.60
N GLY A 35 -9.41 13.69 1.89
CA GLY A 35 -9.03 14.16 3.23
C GLY A 35 -9.93 15.17 3.95
N GLY A 36 -11.24 15.18 3.67
CA GLY A 36 -12.23 15.94 4.43
C GLY A 36 -12.87 15.11 5.54
N THR A 37 -12.92 15.63 6.76
CA THR A 37 -13.88 15.14 7.76
C THR A 37 -15.23 15.77 7.46
N ASP A 38 -16.28 14.96 7.30
CA ASP A 38 -17.62 15.45 6.99
C ASP A 38 -18.34 16.06 8.21
N ARG A 39 -19.56 16.53 8.02
CA ARG A 39 -20.36 17.14 9.09
C ARG A 39 -20.78 16.14 10.19
N ALA A 40 -20.76 14.84 9.92
CA ALA A 40 -21.03 13.77 10.88
C ALA A 40 -19.76 13.31 11.62
N GLY A 41 -18.58 13.81 11.25
CA GLY A 41 -17.29 13.43 11.81
C GLY A 41 -16.67 12.19 11.17
N HIS A 42 -17.20 11.73 10.02
CA HIS A 42 -16.65 10.63 9.25
C HIS A 42 -15.53 11.11 8.32
N ARG A 43 -14.56 10.23 8.03
CA ARG A 43 -13.51 10.47 7.06
C ARG A 43 -12.99 9.15 6.51
N VAL A 44 -13.02 9.02 5.19
CA VAL A 44 -12.35 7.92 4.49
C VAL A 44 -10.83 8.08 4.60
N ARG A 45 -10.10 7.01 4.92
CA ARG A 45 -8.64 6.97 4.91
C ARG A 45 -8.16 5.76 4.12
N ALA A 46 -7.39 6.00 3.07
CA ALA A 46 -6.65 4.97 2.36
C ALA A 46 -5.26 4.76 3.00
N VAL A 47 -4.83 3.50 3.08
CA VAL A 47 -3.51 3.08 3.57
C VAL A 47 -2.95 2.05 2.61
N THR A 48 -1.84 2.39 1.96
CA THR A 48 -1.08 1.49 1.09
C THR A 48 0.14 0.99 1.87
N VAL A 49 0.41 -0.31 1.80
CA VAL A 49 1.57 -0.99 2.40
C VAL A 49 2.19 -1.96 1.40
N ALA A 50 3.33 -2.56 1.73
CA ALA A 50 3.83 -3.67 0.93
C ALA A 50 2.76 -4.79 0.88
N GLY A 51 2.42 -5.24 -0.32
CA GLY A 51 1.46 -6.32 -0.50
C GLY A 51 -0.03 -5.95 -0.52
N GLY A 52 -0.40 -4.68 -0.36
CA GLY A 52 -1.78 -4.27 -0.63
C GLY A 52 -2.19 -2.90 -0.13
N ARG A 53 -3.47 -2.60 -0.36
CA ARG A 53 -4.15 -1.36 0.05
C ARG A 53 -5.36 -1.71 0.91
N ALA A 54 -5.54 -0.98 2.00
CA ALA A 54 -6.75 -1.02 2.83
C ALA A 54 -7.37 0.39 2.89
N VAL A 55 -8.69 0.47 2.83
CA VAL A 55 -9.46 1.72 2.92
C VAL A 55 -10.47 1.56 4.03
N PHE A 56 -10.48 2.52 4.96
CA PHE A 56 -11.39 2.54 6.10
C PHE A 56 -12.27 3.79 6.03
N ASP A 57 -13.52 3.69 6.48
CA ASP A 57 -14.27 4.83 6.94
C ASP A 57 -14.04 4.99 8.45
N LEU A 58 -13.59 6.16 8.88
CA LEU A 58 -13.26 6.49 10.26
C LEU A 58 -14.32 7.45 10.79
N GLY A 59 -15.29 6.93 11.54
CA GLY A 59 -16.29 7.72 12.26
C GLY A 59 -15.76 8.26 13.60
N PRO A 60 -16.58 8.98 14.38
CA PRO A 60 -16.14 9.62 15.62
C PRO A 60 -15.62 8.69 16.72
N ARG A 61 -16.15 7.45 16.80
CA ARG A 61 -15.81 6.44 17.84
C ARG A 61 -15.80 4.99 17.32
N THR A 62 -15.92 4.79 16.01
CA THR A 62 -16.00 3.48 15.34
C THR A 62 -15.40 3.59 13.94
N ALA A 63 -14.97 2.48 13.35
CA ALA A 63 -14.54 2.44 11.95
C ALA A 63 -15.09 1.22 11.21
N ALA A 64 -15.22 1.35 9.89
CA ALA A 64 -15.59 0.27 8.98
C ALA A 64 -14.50 0.05 7.93
N LEU A 65 -14.32 -1.19 7.48
CA LEU A 65 -13.48 -1.47 6.31
C LEU A 65 -14.32 -1.25 5.05
N VAL A 66 -13.91 -0.30 4.22
CA VAL A 66 -14.55 0.00 2.92
C VAL A 66 -14.02 -0.94 1.84
N SER A 67 -12.70 -1.15 1.80
CA SER A 67 -12.08 -2.14 0.91
C SER A 67 -10.72 -2.60 1.42
N ALA A 68 -10.33 -3.79 1.00
CA ALA A 68 -8.96 -4.27 1.10
C ALA A 68 -8.61 -5.04 -0.18
N THR A 69 -7.45 -4.74 -0.77
CA THR A 69 -7.02 -5.26 -2.07
C THR A 69 -5.55 -5.67 -1.96
N PRO A 70 -5.21 -6.96 -2.08
CA PRO A 70 -3.82 -7.40 -2.11
C PRO A 70 -3.16 -7.06 -3.44
N GLU A 71 -1.85 -6.86 -3.41
CA GLU A 71 -1.01 -6.86 -4.59
C GLU A 71 -0.87 -8.26 -5.19
N ALA A 72 -0.49 -8.35 -6.46
CA ALA A 72 -0.32 -9.62 -7.15
C ALA A 72 0.69 -10.55 -6.42
N GLY A 73 0.24 -11.78 -6.15
CA GLY A 73 1.03 -12.78 -5.42
C GLY A 73 1.05 -12.63 -3.89
N TRP A 74 0.29 -11.70 -3.32
CA TRP A 74 0.13 -11.58 -1.86
C TRP A 74 -1.18 -12.18 -1.37
N GLY A 75 -1.12 -12.93 -0.27
CA GLY A 75 -2.31 -13.44 0.43
C GLY A 75 -2.85 -12.42 1.43
N MET A 76 -4.17 -12.22 1.45
CA MET A 76 -4.85 -11.28 2.35
C MET A 76 -5.64 -12.03 3.44
N ARG A 77 -5.59 -11.53 4.69
CA ARG A 77 -6.46 -11.94 5.80
C ARG A 77 -7.07 -10.70 6.47
N ILE A 78 -8.32 -10.80 6.89
CA ILE A 78 -9.07 -9.71 7.55
C ILE A 78 -9.67 -10.26 8.85
N TRP A 79 -9.60 -9.48 9.92
CA TRP A 79 -10.26 -9.72 11.20
C TRP A 79 -10.99 -8.47 11.63
N VAL A 80 -12.24 -8.62 12.09
CA VAL A 80 -13.13 -7.52 12.51
C VAL A 80 -13.66 -7.82 13.91
N THR A 81 -13.67 -6.83 14.77
CA THR A 81 -14.20 -6.88 16.14
C THR A 81 -14.90 -5.56 16.50
N PRO A 82 -15.59 -5.46 17.65
CA PRO A 82 -16.27 -4.23 18.06
C PRO A 82 -15.36 -3.00 18.29
N GLN A 83 -14.04 -3.19 18.42
CA GLN A 83 -13.07 -2.14 18.77
C GLN A 83 -11.87 -2.05 17.81
N TRP A 84 -11.75 -2.99 16.85
CA TRP A 84 -10.65 -2.96 15.89
C TRP A 84 -10.89 -3.82 14.64
N ILE A 85 -10.22 -3.43 13.56
CA ILE A 85 -10.09 -4.18 12.30
C ILE A 85 -8.61 -4.36 11.98
N ARG A 86 -8.20 -5.58 11.68
CA ARG A 86 -6.84 -5.91 11.20
C ARG A 86 -6.91 -6.45 9.78
N VAL A 87 -6.07 -5.94 8.90
CA VAL A 87 -5.85 -6.44 7.53
C VAL A 87 -4.38 -6.82 7.40
N THR A 88 -4.08 -8.06 7.03
CA THR A 88 -2.71 -8.54 6.87
C THR A 88 -2.49 -9.09 5.46
N PHE A 89 -1.50 -8.52 4.79
CA PHE A 89 -0.96 -8.96 3.50
C PHE A 89 0.36 -9.71 3.77
N ALA A 90 0.56 -10.89 3.19
CA ALA A 90 1.84 -11.61 3.30
C ALA A 90 2.15 -12.38 2.02
N ARG A 91 3.45 -12.53 1.75
CA ARG A 91 4.02 -13.30 0.64
C ARG A 91 5.41 -13.76 1.05
N ASP A 92 5.70 -15.05 0.89
CA ASP A 92 7.04 -15.68 0.95
C ASP A 92 8.12 -14.90 1.74
N GLY A 93 7.99 -14.89 3.07
CA GLY A 93 8.97 -14.28 3.98
C GLY A 93 8.72 -12.82 4.35
N GLY A 94 7.82 -12.11 3.67
CA GLY A 94 7.40 -10.73 4.02
C GLY A 94 5.96 -10.65 4.50
N GLU A 95 5.70 -9.78 5.48
CA GLU A 95 4.34 -9.47 5.95
C GLU A 95 4.15 -7.96 6.16
N SER A 96 2.98 -7.45 5.81
CA SER A 96 2.52 -6.13 6.22
C SER A 96 1.10 -6.19 6.78
N THR A 97 0.91 -5.55 7.93
CA THR A 97 -0.37 -5.46 8.63
C THR A 97 -0.79 -4.00 8.74
N VAL A 98 -2.03 -3.72 8.32
CA VAL A 98 -2.74 -2.47 8.58
C VAL A 98 -3.74 -2.72 9.70
N PHE A 99 -3.69 -1.92 10.77
CA PHE A 99 -4.48 -2.14 11.98
C PHE A 99 -5.23 -0.86 12.36
N CYS A 100 -6.56 -0.89 12.23
CA CYS A 100 -7.44 0.20 12.63
C CYS A 100 -8.05 -0.11 14.00
N ARG A 101 -7.79 0.73 15.01
CA ARG A 101 -8.28 0.55 16.39
C ARG A 101 -9.07 1.75 16.88
N TRP A 102 -10.12 1.52 17.65
CA TRP A 102 -10.88 2.51 18.40
C TRP A 102 -11.24 1.94 19.78
N ASP A 103 -10.61 2.50 20.81
CA ASP A 103 -10.89 2.16 22.22
C ASP A 103 -11.54 3.40 22.85
N ASP A 104 -12.87 3.43 22.84
CA ASP A 104 -13.76 4.54 23.21
C ASP A 104 -13.48 5.93 22.60
N SER A 105 -12.56 6.00 21.64
CA SER A 105 -11.96 7.21 21.09
C SER A 105 -11.89 7.16 19.57
N ALA A 106 -11.54 8.29 18.94
CA ALA A 106 -11.47 8.39 17.48
C ALA A 106 -10.51 7.33 16.89
N PRO A 107 -10.93 6.58 15.86
CA PRO A 107 -10.14 5.51 15.27
C PRO A 107 -8.76 5.94 14.78
N ARG A 108 -7.77 5.08 15.01
CA ARG A 108 -6.38 5.27 14.56
C ARG A 108 -5.98 4.09 13.71
N VAL A 109 -5.31 4.36 12.57
CA VAL A 109 -4.76 3.30 11.71
C VAL A 109 -3.24 3.31 11.78
N GLU A 110 -2.70 2.18 12.20
CA GLU A 110 -1.28 1.83 12.37
C GLU A 110 -0.85 0.85 11.28
N THR A 111 0.45 0.80 10.99
CA THR A 111 1.03 -0.09 9.98
C THR A 111 2.27 -0.78 10.53
N TYR A 112 2.37 -2.09 10.36
CA TYR A 112 3.51 -2.91 10.76
C TYR A 112 4.03 -3.68 9.54
N THR A 113 5.33 -3.79 9.38
CA THR A 113 5.97 -4.59 8.32
C THR A 113 7.06 -5.47 8.93
N ARG A 114 7.24 -6.68 8.38
CA ARG A 114 8.07 -7.75 8.90
C ARG A 114 8.83 -8.44 7.78
#